data_AF-L5KMB9-F1
#
_entry.id   AF-L5KMB9-F1
#
_cell.length_a   1.000
_cell.length_b   1.000
_cell.length_c   1.000
_cell.angle_alpha   90.00
_cell.angle_beta   90.00
_cell.angle_gamma   90.00
#
_symmetry.space_group_name_H-M   'P 1'
#
loop_
_entity.id
_entity.type
_entity.pdbx_description
1 polymer ?
#
loop_
_entity_poly.entity_id
_entity_poly.type
_entity_poly.pdbx_seq_one_letter_code
_entity_poly.pdbx_strand_id
1 'polypeptide(L)'
;MQLHEAGVGPEEAEAASGPSPPLPPAQVMVSSSLLPFGRTSQVPEEGHCYHSVSAAGVVVRILGVCLTPGPTTKYLCALQGMGLASLVAPLLISQAMGLALYILPVLGQHVATQHFPVAEAEAVVLTLLAIYAAGLALPHNTHRVVSSQATDRGWMALKLVALIYLALQLACITLTNFSLGFLLAATMVPAAALTEPCGPRPLYAALLVLTSPAATLLGSLFVWRELQEAPLSLAEGWQLFLTALAQGVLEHHTYGALLFPLLALGLYPCWLLFWNVLFWK
;
A
#
# COMPACT_ATOMS: atom_id res chain seq x y z
N MET A 1 -28.56 -18.32 -62.65
CA MET A 1 -28.36 -19.74 -63.00
C MET A 1 -27.55 -20.39 -61.89
N GLN A 2 -28.13 -21.44 -61.29
CA GLN A 2 -27.48 -22.61 -60.63
C GLN A 2 -26.53 -22.36 -59.43
N LEU A 3 -26.43 -23.19 -58.39
CA LEU A 3 -27.25 -24.13 -57.60
C LEU A 3 -26.24 -24.88 -56.68
N HIS A 4 -26.73 -25.48 -55.58
CA HIS A 4 -26.09 -26.43 -54.62
C HIS A 4 -25.23 -25.82 -53.50
N GLU A 5 -25.55 -25.92 -52.19
CA GLU A 5 -25.94 -27.05 -51.30
C GLU A 5 -24.90 -28.17 -51.13
N ALA A 6 -24.37 -28.27 -49.90
CA ALA A 6 -24.07 -29.46 -49.09
C ALA A 6 -23.48 -28.97 -47.75
N GLY A 7 -23.87 -29.37 -46.53
CA GLY A 7 -24.64 -30.51 -46.08
C GLY A 7 -23.79 -31.39 -45.16
N VAL A 8 -24.29 -31.66 -43.93
CA VAL A 8 -23.96 -32.79 -43.02
C VAL A 8 -22.66 -32.65 -42.19
N GLY A 9 -22.61 -32.83 -40.87
CA GLY A 9 -23.59 -33.22 -39.82
C GLY A 9 -22.86 -33.43 -38.47
N PRO A 10 -23.57 -33.57 -37.32
CA PRO A 10 -23.00 -34.16 -36.11
C PRO A 10 -23.78 -35.41 -35.65
N GLU A 11 -23.06 -36.53 -35.44
CA GLU A 11 -23.48 -37.72 -34.66
C GLU A 11 -22.35 -37.96 -33.62
N GLU A 12 -22.59 -37.92 -32.31
CA GLU A 12 -23.27 -38.88 -31.40
C GLU A 12 -22.50 -40.19 -31.12
N ALA A 13 -22.18 -40.38 -29.82
CA ALA A 13 -22.00 -41.64 -29.08
C ALA A 13 -21.79 -41.22 -27.60
N GLU A 14 -22.77 -41.23 -26.69
CA GLU A 14 -23.54 -42.34 -26.07
C GLU A 14 -22.72 -43.24 -25.10
N ALA A 15 -23.04 -43.13 -23.80
CA ALA A 15 -23.13 -44.16 -22.73
C ALA A 15 -23.02 -43.46 -21.34
N ALA A 16 -24.09 -43.20 -20.55
CA ALA A 16 -24.87 -44.11 -19.68
C ALA A 16 -23.96 -44.93 -18.71
N SER A 17 -24.16 -45.13 -17.39
CA SER A 17 -25.26 -44.94 -16.43
C SER A 17 -24.69 -45.21 -15.01
N GLY A 18 -25.03 -44.44 -13.96
CA GLY A 18 -25.76 -44.99 -12.79
C GLY A 18 -24.97 -45.11 -11.46
N PRO A 19 -25.63 -45.28 -10.28
CA PRO A 19 -25.27 -44.57 -9.02
C PRO A 19 -25.02 -45.40 -7.71
N SER A 20 -24.19 -44.83 -6.81
CA SER A 20 -24.19 -44.76 -5.30
C SER A 20 -24.10 -46.05 -4.39
N PRO A 21 -23.95 -45.96 -3.02
CA PRO A 21 -22.93 -46.67 -2.20
C PRO A 21 -23.53 -47.69 -1.16
N PRO A 22 -22.77 -48.31 -0.22
CA PRO A 22 -22.55 -47.77 1.16
C PRO A 22 -21.25 -48.22 1.94
N LEU A 23 -21.07 -47.66 3.16
CA LEU A 23 -20.10 -47.92 4.28
C LEU A 23 -20.45 -49.19 5.13
N PRO A 24 -19.87 -49.46 6.35
CA PRO A 24 -18.49 -49.83 6.81
C PRO A 24 -18.51 -51.17 7.64
N PRO A 25 -17.47 -51.59 8.43
CA PRO A 25 -17.30 -51.21 9.87
C PRO A 25 -15.82 -51.13 10.37
N ALA A 26 -15.43 -50.21 11.27
CA ALA A 26 -15.33 -50.27 12.75
C ALA A 26 -14.09 -50.95 13.40
N GLN A 27 -13.56 -50.25 14.42
CA GLN A 27 -12.69 -50.67 15.55
C GLN A 27 -11.15 -50.60 15.30
N VAL A 28 -10.30 -50.03 16.17
CA VAL A 28 -10.17 -50.21 17.63
C VAL A 28 -9.66 -48.94 18.34
N MET A 29 -10.23 -48.71 19.52
CA MET A 29 -9.88 -47.77 20.58
C MET A 29 -8.87 -48.45 21.53
N VAL A 30 -7.73 -47.82 21.86
CA VAL A 30 -7.02 -48.09 23.14
C VAL A 30 -6.46 -46.79 23.72
N SER A 31 -6.87 -46.59 24.96
CA SER A 31 -6.53 -45.55 25.93
C SER A 31 -5.16 -45.81 26.56
N SER A 32 -4.45 -44.76 26.98
CA SER A 32 -3.48 -44.84 28.09
C SER A 32 -3.14 -43.44 28.62
N SER A 33 -3.87 -43.04 29.66
CA SER A 33 -3.43 -42.09 30.67
C SER A 33 -2.48 -42.80 31.62
N LEU A 34 -1.32 -42.22 31.93
CA LEU A 34 -0.51 -42.57 33.11
C LEU A 34 0.38 -41.37 33.51
N LEU A 35 0.01 -40.72 34.61
CA LEU A 35 0.92 -39.99 35.51
C LEU A 35 1.74 -41.02 36.32
N PRO A 36 2.94 -40.65 36.81
CA PRO A 36 3.08 -40.27 38.23
C PRO A 36 4.01 -39.06 38.43
N PHE A 37 3.67 -38.10 39.29
CA PHE A 37 4.03 -38.03 40.73
C PHE A 37 5.55 -37.86 41.00
N GLY A 38 5.95 -36.65 41.37
CA GLY A 38 7.30 -36.31 41.85
C GLY A 38 7.35 -34.88 42.40
N ARG A 39 7.24 -34.75 43.71
CA ARG A 39 7.12 -33.53 44.53
C ARG A 39 8.51 -33.17 45.10
N THR A 40 8.92 -31.90 45.09
CA THR A 40 9.59 -31.22 46.23
C THR A 40 9.73 -29.71 46.01
N SER A 41 9.34 -28.96 47.04
CA SER A 41 9.49 -27.52 47.25
C SER A 41 10.93 -27.01 47.17
N GLN A 42 11.12 -25.73 46.85
CA GLN A 42 11.68 -24.70 47.76
C GLN A 42 12.05 -23.39 47.01
N VAL A 43 11.59 -22.28 47.56
CA VAL A 43 12.06 -20.89 47.46
C VAL A 43 12.30 -20.47 48.94
N PRO A 44 13.16 -19.50 49.34
CA PRO A 44 14.00 -18.53 48.61
C PRO A 44 15.48 -18.53 49.08
N GLU A 45 16.37 -17.71 48.50
CA GLU A 45 17.22 -16.73 49.24
C GLU A 45 18.22 -15.99 48.33
N GLU A 46 18.48 -14.74 48.74
CA GLU A 46 19.38 -13.76 48.16
C GLU A 46 20.86 -14.15 48.28
N GLY A 47 21.69 -13.64 47.37
CA GLY A 47 23.14 -13.81 47.41
C GLY A 47 23.86 -12.85 46.47
N HIS A 48 24.11 -11.64 46.97
CA HIS A 48 24.94 -10.61 46.37
C HIS A 48 26.37 -11.09 46.08
N CYS A 49 26.96 -10.62 44.98
CA CYS A 49 28.41 -10.54 44.81
C CYS A 49 28.77 -9.16 44.25
N TYR A 50 29.38 -8.31 45.07
CA TYR A 50 30.02 -7.04 44.69
C TYR A 50 31.46 -7.02 45.23
N HIS A 51 32.41 -6.66 44.36
CA HIS A 51 33.69 -5.99 44.67
C HIS A 51 33.79 -4.87 43.61
N SER A 52 33.73 -3.56 43.89
CA SER A 52 34.57 -2.65 44.71
C SER A 52 36.01 -2.54 44.13
N VAL A 53 36.65 -1.40 43.80
CA VAL A 53 36.51 0.06 44.04
C VAL A 53 37.60 0.75 43.15
N SER A 54 37.38 1.83 42.36
CA SER A 54 37.32 3.29 42.68
C SER A 54 38.58 4.06 42.22
N ALA A 55 38.41 5.26 41.63
CA ALA A 55 38.90 6.53 42.20
C ALA A 55 38.71 7.73 41.25
N ALA A 56 37.74 8.60 41.57
CA ALA A 56 37.86 10.08 41.55
C ALA A 56 36.48 10.68 41.90
N GLY A 57 36.30 11.05 43.17
CA GLY A 57 35.09 11.71 43.68
C GLY A 57 35.15 13.23 43.54
N VAL A 58 33.98 13.88 43.53
CA VAL A 58 33.56 14.88 44.53
C VAL A 58 32.02 14.95 44.46
N VAL A 59 31.41 14.80 45.63
CA VAL A 59 29.96 14.81 45.88
C VAL A 59 29.49 16.25 46.10
N VAL A 60 28.50 16.69 45.34
CA VAL A 60 27.63 17.81 45.74
C VAL A 60 26.21 17.25 45.86
N ARG A 61 25.80 16.93 47.09
CA ARG A 61 24.42 16.58 47.44
C ARG A 61 23.62 17.87 47.60
N ILE A 62 22.86 18.23 46.58
CA ILE A 62 21.66 19.06 46.71
C ILE A 62 20.49 18.14 46.35
N LEU A 63 19.60 17.91 47.31
CA LEU A 63 18.35 17.13 47.24
C LEU A 63 18.18 16.21 46.01
N GLY A 64 18.59 14.95 46.17
CA GLY A 64 18.34 13.88 45.20
C GLY A 64 16.87 13.52 45.16
N VAL A 65 16.12 14.12 44.23
CA VAL A 65 14.92 13.49 43.67
C VAL A 65 15.40 12.44 42.69
N CYS A 66 15.02 11.19 42.97
CA CYS A 66 15.24 10.03 42.13
C CYS A 66 14.63 10.28 40.74
N LEU A 67 15.43 10.65 39.74
CA LEU A 67 14.99 10.72 38.35
C LEU A 67 14.92 9.30 37.79
N THR A 68 13.75 8.70 37.96
CA THR A 68 13.32 7.49 37.25
C THR A 68 13.49 7.68 35.73
N PRO A 69 13.96 6.67 34.98
CA PRO A 69 14.02 6.77 33.53
C PRO A 69 12.60 6.94 32.97
N GLY A 70 12.38 8.06 32.28
CA GLY A 70 11.08 8.41 31.72
C GLY A 70 10.61 7.42 30.63
N PRO A 71 9.30 7.44 30.31
CA PRO A 71 8.68 6.47 29.41
C PRO A 71 9.17 6.56 27.95
N THR A 72 9.80 7.66 27.53
CA THR A 72 10.25 7.92 26.15
C THR A 72 11.38 7.00 25.67
N THR A 73 12.28 6.56 26.56
CA THR A 73 13.43 5.73 26.17
C THR A 73 13.04 4.28 25.87
N LYS A 74 11.93 3.79 26.44
CA LYS A 74 11.41 2.45 26.16
C LYS A 74 10.75 2.34 24.78
N TYR A 75 10.15 3.41 24.27
CA TYR A 75 9.55 3.43 22.93
C TYR A 75 10.60 3.41 21.82
N LEU A 76 11.72 4.12 22.00
CA LEU A 76 12.85 4.14 21.04
C LEU A 76 13.56 2.78 20.95
N CYS A 77 13.74 2.10 22.08
CA CYS A 77 14.37 0.77 22.10
C CYS A 77 13.40 -0.34 21.63
N ALA A 78 12.09 -0.18 21.87
CA ALA A 78 11.07 -1.09 21.30
C ALA A 78 10.94 -0.96 19.77
N LEU A 79 11.24 0.22 19.20
CA LEU A 79 11.27 0.43 17.75
C LEU A 79 12.39 -0.36 17.07
N GLN A 80 13.54 -0.56 17.75
CA GLN A 80 14.68 -1.32 17.23
C GLN A 80 14.43 -2.84 17.12
N GLY A 81 13.44 -3.38 17.85
CA GLY A 81 13.05 -4.80 17.79
C GLY A 81 11.79 -5.10 16.97
N MET A 82 11.08 -4.07 16.49
CA MET A 82 9.82 -4.23 15.75
C MET A 82 10.07 -4.14 14.24
N GLY A 83 10.27 -5.29 13.58
CA GLY A 83 9.89 -5.49 12.16
C GLY A 83 10.29 -4.43 11.11
N LEU A 84 11.28 -3.56 11.34
CA LEU A 84 11.65 -2.49 10.40
C LEU A 84 12.07 -3.04 9.04
N ALA A 85 12.69 -4.23 9.02
CA ALA A 85 13.00 -4.96 7.80
C ALA A 85 11.76 -5.24 6.94
N SER A 86 10.61 -5.56 7.56
CA SER A 86 9.34 -5.80 6.86
C SER A 86 8.77 -4.54 6.19
N LEU A 87 9.22 -3.35 6.61
CA LEU A 87 8.80 -2.07 6.02
C LEU A 87 9.64 -1.69 4.79
N VAL A 88 10.86 -2.24 4.66
CA VAL A 88 11.79 -1.89 3.58
C VAL A 88 11.18 -2.20 2.22
N ALA A 89 10.64 -3.41 2.04
CA ALA A 89 10.04 -3.81 0.77
C ALA A 89 8.86 -2.91 0.33
N PRO A 90 7.80 -2.68 1.14
CA PRO A 90 6.69 -1.82 0.72
C PRO A 90 7.12 -0.36 0.51
N LEU A 91 8.09 0.16 1.27
CA LEU A 91 8.64 1.50 1.06
C LEU A 91 9.40 1.60 -0.26
N LEU A 92 10.37 0.72 -0.48
CA LEU A 92 11.20 0.75 -1.69
C LEU A 92 10.39 0.50 -2.95
N ILE A 93 9.46 -0.45 -2.93
CA ILE A 93 8.63 -0.76 -4.09
C ILE A 93 7.68 0.40 -4.38
N SER A 94 7.06 1.02 -3.36
CA SER A 94 6.19 2.18 -3.58
C SER A 94 6.97 3.37 -4.17
N GLN A 95 8.18 3.65 -3.67
CA GLN A 95 9.04 4.69 -4.25
C GLN A 95 9.51 4.33 -5.66
N ALA A 96 9.88 3.08 -5.92
CA ALA A 96 10.29 2.61 -7.24
C ALA A 96 9.14 2.74 -8.25
N MET A 97 7.90 2.48 -7.85
CA MET A 97 6.73 2.69 -8.70
C MET A 97 6.47 4.17 -8.99
N GLY A 98 6.66 5.06 -8.02
CA GLY A 98 6.60 6.50 -8.27
C GLY A 98 7.69 6.98 -9.22
N LEU A 99 8.92 6.50 -9.02
CA LEU A 99 10.04 6.80 -9.91
C LEU A 99 9.79 6.26 -11.33
N ALA A 100 9.22 5.06 -11.43
CA ALA A 100 8.82 4.48 -12.70
C ALA A 100 7.75 5.34 -13.38
N LEU A 101 6.72 5.75 -12.64
CA LEU A 101 5.67 6.64 -13.14
C LEU A 101 6.20 7.99 -13.63
N TYR A 102 7.29 8.48 -13.01
CA TYR A 102 7.95 9.72 -13.41
C TYR A 102 8.86 9.56 -14.65
N ILE A 103 9.65 8.49 -14.74
CA ILE A 103 10.71 8.34 -15.76
C ILE A 103 10.24 7.57 -17.00
N LEU A 104 9.59 6.42 -16.82
CA LEU A 104 9.32 5.47 -17.92
C LEU A 104 8.42 6.03 -19.02
N PRO A 105 7.39 6.84 -18.76
CA PRO A 105 6.55 7.37 -19.83
C PRO A 105 7.33 8.18 -20.86
N VAL A 106 8.32 8.95 -20.40
CA VAL A 106 9.14 9.83 -21.23
C VAL A 106 10.23 9.05 -21.97
N LEU A 107 10.84 8.06 -21.31
CA LEU A 107 11.85 7.21 -21.96
C LEU A 107 11.22 6.19 -22.93
N GLY A 108 10.02 5.71 -22.60
CA GLY A 108 9.33 4.65 -23.35
C GLY A 108 8.55 5.15 -24.56
N GLN A 109 8.35 6.46 -24.72
CA GLN A 109 7.53 7.02 -25.80
C GLN A 109 7.99 6.60 -27.19
N HIS A 110 9.31 6.62 -27.47
CA HIS A 110 9.85 6.23 -28.78
C HIS A 110 9.74 4.73 -29.04
N VAL A 111 9.82 3.90 -28.01
CA VAL A 111 9.64 2.45 -28.16
C VAL A 111 8.17 2.15 -28.44
N ALA A 112 7.25 2.84 -27.77
CA ALA A 112 5.82 2.64 -27.97
C ALA A 112 5.34 3.08 -29.37
N THR A 113 5.80 4.22 -29.89
CA THR A 113 5.42 4.69 -31.23
C THR A 113 6.00 3.86 -32.37
N GLN A 114 7.08 3.11 -32.11
CA GLN A 114 7.61 2.14 -33.08
C GLN A 114 6.76 0.87 -33.18
N HIS A 115 6.09 0.48 -32.09
CA HIS A 115 5.31 -0.76 -32.04
C HIS A 115 3.81 -0.53 -32.30
N PHE A 116 3.31 0.67 -32.03
CA PHE A 116 1.88 1.01 -32.17
C PHE A 116 1.70 2.32 -32.94
N PRO A 117 0.67 2.42 -33.82
CA PRO A 117 0.37 3.62 -34.59
C PRO A 117 -0.38 4.64 -33.71
N VAL A 118 0.32 5.14 -32.68
CA VAL A 118 -0.23 6.01 -31.64
C VAL A 118 0.63 7.28 -31.57
N ALA A 119 0.02 8.43 -31.29
CA ALA A 119 0.79 9.67 -31.17
C ALA A 119 1.73 9.62 -29.94
N GLU A 120 2.86 10.34 -29.97
CA GLU A 120 3.83 10.33 -28.86
C GLU A 120 3.19 10.73 -27.52
N ALA A 121 2.35 11.77 -27.52
CA ALA A 121 1.62 12.21 -26.33
C ALA A 121 0.66 11.15 -25.78
N GLU A 122 -0.03 10.42 -26.66
CA GLU A 122 -0.93 9.34 -26.28
C GLU A 122 -0.15 8.15 -25.69
N ALA A 123 1.01 7.82 -26.27
CA ALA A 123 1.88 6.76 -25.77
C ALA A 123 2.37 7.05 -24.33
N VAL A 124 2.73 8.31 -24.05
CA VAL A 124 3.10 8.76 -22.70
C VAL A 124 1.95 8.56 -21.72
N VAL A 125 0.74 9.00 -22.05
CA VAL A 125 -0.44 8.88 -21.18
C VAL A 125 -0.83 7.42 -20.95
N LEU A 126 -0.81 6.59 -21.99
CA LEU A 126 -1.12 5.16 -21.86
C LEU A 126 -0.08 4.45 -21.00
N THR A 127 1.19 4.80 -21.13
CA THR A 127 2.27 4.26 -20.29
C THR A 127 2.11 4.69 -18.82
N LEU A 128 1.75 5.95 -18.58
CA LEU A 128 1.41 6.45 -17.24
C LEU A 128 0.27 5.64 -16.62
N LEU A 129 -0.82 5.44 -17.37
CA LEU A 129 -1.97 4.70 -16.89
C LEU A 129 -1.63 3.23 -16.63
N ALA A 130 -0.80 2.61 -17.48
CA ALA A 130 -0.34 1.24 -17.31
C ALA A 130 0.50 1.07 -16.03
N ILE A 131 1.46 1.98 -15.76
CA ILE A 131 2.28 1.95 -14.54
C ILE A 131 1.42 2.22 -13.30
N TYR A 132 0.46 3.15 -13.41
CA TYR A 132 -0.49 3.45 -12.35
C TYR A 132 -1.34 2.21 -12.00
N ALA A 133 -1.90 1.56 -13.01
CA ALA A 133 -2.68 0.33 -12.85
C ALA A 133 -1.82 -0.84 -12.33
N ALA A 134 -0.56 -0.96 -12.77
CA ALA A 134 0.36 -1.95 -12.25
C ALA A 134 0.63 -1.78 -10.75
N GLY A 135 0.67 -0.54 -10.25
CA GLY A 135 0.76 -0.26 -8.81
C GLY A 135 -0.49 -0.64 -8.02
N LEU A 136 -1.67 -0.76 -8.64
CA LEU A 136 -2.84 -1.32 -7.94
C LEU A 136 -2.67 -2.82 -7.66
N ALA A 137 -1.94 -3.52 -8.53
CA ALA A 137 -1.60 -4.93 -8.34
C ALA A 137 -0.44 -5.15 -7.35
N LEU A 138 0.17 -4.09 -6.80
CA LEU A 138 1.33 -4.19 -5.92
C LEU A 138 1.18 -5.15 -4.75
N PRO A 139 0.06 -5.15 -3.99
CA PRO A 139 -0.05 -5.95 -2.78
C PRO A 139 0.17 -7.44 -3.02
N HIS A 140 -0.21 -7.95 -4.19
CA HIS A 140 0.06 -9.32 -4.59
C HIS A 140 1.56 -9.63 -4.73
N ASN A 141 2.34 -8.65 -5.19
CA ASN A 141 3.77 -8.78 -5.43
C ASN A 141 4.58 -8.51 -4.14
N THR A 142 4.18 -7.51 -3.35
CA THR A 142 4.83 -7.20 -2.05
C THR A 142 4.59 -8.31 -1.03
N HIS A 143 3.40 -8.92 -1.00
CA HIS A 143 3.10 -9.99 -0.05
C HIS A 143 4.02 -11.21 -0.22
N ARG A 144 4.42 -11.55 -1.46
CA ARG A 144 5.39 -12.64 -1.71
C ARG A 144 6.73 -12.39 -1.03
N VAL A 145 7.18 -11.14 -0.99
CA VAL A 145 8.46 -10.75 -0.39
C VAL A 145 8.33 -10.54 1.13
N VAL A 146 7.19 -10.03 1.58
CA VAL A 146 6.92 -9.65 2.98
C VAL A 146 6.49 -10.83 3.84
N SER A 147 5.80 -11.84 3.29
CA SER A 147 5.29 -13.00 4.05
C SER A 147 6.35 -13.80 4.83
N SER A 148 7.63 -13.72 4.42
CA SER A 148 8.72 -14.36 5.16
C SER A 148 9.17 -13.58 6.41
N GLN A 149 8.82 -12.30 6.54
CA GLN A 149 9.36 -11.38 7.56
C GLN A 149 8.28 -10.53 8.27
N ALA A 150 7.01 -10.67 7.90
CA ALA A 150 5.93 -9.85 8.41
C ALA A 150 5.58 -10.19 9.85
N THR A 151 5.77 -9.23 10.74
CA THR A 151 5.21 -9.30 12.10
C THR A 151 3.74 -8.89 12.06
N ASP A 152 2.90 -9.44 12.95
CA ASP A 152 1.48 -9.08 13.07
C ASP A 152 1.23 -7.58 13.32
N ARG A 153 2.24 -6.87 13.82
CA ARG A 153 2.21 -5.42 14.08
C ARG A 153 2.82 -4.57 12.97
N GLY A 154 3.38 -5.17 11.91
CA GLY A 154 4.09 -4.46 10.85
C GLY A 154 3.21 -3.44 10.11
N TRP A 155 1.93 -3.74 9.91
CA TRP A 155 0.98 -2.82 9.27
C TRP A 155 0.77 -1.53 10.06
N MET A 156 0.84 -1.57 11.39
CA MET A 156 0.70 -0.36 12.23
C MET A 156 1.90 0.55 12.05
N ALA A 157 3.11 -0.03 11.99
CA ALA A 157 4.32 0.72 11.73
C ALA A 157 4.32 1.29 10.30
N LEU A 158 3.88 0.52 9.30
CA LEU A 158 3.72 1.01 7.93
C LEU A 158 2.70 2.16 7.86
N LYS A 159 1.54 2.03 8.51
CA LYS A 159 0.52 3.08 8.58
C LYS A 159 1.07 4.34 9.25
N LEU A 160 1.83 4.21 10.33
CA LEU A 160 2.46 5.35 10.99
C LEU A 160 3.46 6.06 10.07
N VAL A 161 4.33 5.31 9.39
CA VAL A 161 5.29 5.88 8.41
C VAL A 161 4.55 6.58 7.27
N ALA A 162 3.49 5.95 6.73
CA ALA A 162 2.67 6.53 5.67
C ALA A 162 1.95 7.81 6.14
N LEU A 163 1.45 7.87 7.38
CA LEU A 163 0.84 9.06 7.96
C LEU A 163 1.86 10.19 8.16
N ILE A 164 3.07 9.88 8.64
CA ILE A 164 4.15 10.87 8.77
C ILE A 164 4.54 11.41 7.39
N TYR A 165 4.64 10.53 6.39
CA TYR A 165 4.92 10.93 5.02
C TYR A 165 3.81 11.83 4.47
N LEU A 166 2.54 11.44 4.61
CA LEU A 166 1.38 12.23 4.19
C LEU A 166 1.36 13.60 4.88
N ALA A 167 1.60 13.66 6.19
CA ALA A 167 1.61 14.91 6.95
C ALA A 167 2.71 15.87 6.48
N LEU A 168 3.93 15.36 6.27
CA LEU A 168 5.04 16.15 5.75
C LEU A 168 4.73 16.66 4.33
N GLN A 169 4.20 15.80 3.48
CA GLN A 169 3.81 16.14 2.11
C GLN A 169 2.75 17.25 2.09
N LEU A 170 1.68 17.11 2.90
CA LEU A 170 0.62 18.10 3.02
C LEU A 170 1.13 19.43 3.59
N ALA A 171 2.05 19.40 4.56
CA ALA A 171 2.69 20.62 5.07
C ALA A 171 3.47 21.33 3.96
N CYS A 172 4.30 20.62 3.20
CA CYS A 172 5.04 21.17 2.06
C CYS A 172 4.11 21.73 0.98
N ILE A 173 3.04 21.01 0.63
CA ILE A 173 2.06 21.47 -0.36
C ILE A 173 1.31 22.70 0.15
N THR A 174 0.93 22.75 1.42
CA THR A 174 0.21 23.90 2.00
C THR A 174 1.08 25.16 1.99
N LEU A 175 2.40 25.02 2.18
CA LEU A 175 3.36 26.13 2.09
C LEU A 175 3.48 26.70 0.67
N THR A 176 3.31 25.87 -0.37
CA THR A 176 3.38 26.33 -1.77
C THR A 176 2.02 26.74 -2.32
N ASN A 177 0.98 26.02 -1.96
CA ASN A 177 -0.40 26.21 -2.38
C ASN A 177 -1.36 25.74 -1.28
N PHE A 178 -1.81 26.69 -0.48
CA PHE A 178 -2.73 26.43 0.65
C PHE A 178 -3.99 25.69 0.22
N SER A 179 -4.63 26.11 -0.88
CA SER A 179 -5.88 25.52 -1.36
C SER A 179 -5.71 24.07 -1.81
N LEU A 180 -4.61 23.76 -2.51
CA LEU A 180 -4.29 22.39 -2.92
C LEU A 180 -3.99 21.51 -1.69
N GLY A 181 -3.22 22.04 -0.73
CA GLY A 181 -2.93 21.36 0.53
C GLY A 181 -4.20 21.04 1.31
N PHE A 182 -5.12 22.00 1.42
CA PHE A 182 -6.42 21.81 2.07
C PHE A 182 -7.28 20.77 1.36
N LEU A 183 -7.40 20.82 0.02
CA LEU A 183 -8.20 19.88 -0.76
C LEU A 183 -7.66 18.45 -0.63
N LEU A 184 -6.34 18.28 -0.72
CA LEU A 184 -5.70 16.99 -0.53
C LEU A 184 -5.85 16.50 0.92
N ALA A 185 -5.75 17.39 1.92
CA ALA A 185 -5.97 17.00 3.31
C ALA A 185 -7.41 16.54 3.55
N ALA A 186 -8.39 17.29 3.05
CA ALA A 186 -9.82 16.99 3.20
C ALA A 186 -10.21 15.66 2.56
N THR A 187 -9.52 15.25 1.48
CA THR A 187 -9.79 14.00 0.76
C THR A 187 -8.97 12.83 1.31
N MET A 188 -7.66 12.98 1.45
CA MET A 188 -6.74 11.89 1.78
C MET A 188 -6.67 11.54 3.27
N VAL A 189 -6.81 12.51 4.17
CA VAL A 189 -6.65 12.27 5.62
C VAL A 189 -7.76 11.38 6.19
N PRO A 190 -9.06 11.59 5.86
CA PRO A 190 -10.11 10.69 6.33
C PRO A 190 -9.90 9.25 5.86
N ALA A 191 -9.49 9.06 4.60
CA ALA A 191 -9.21 7.73 4.07
C ALA A 191 -7.99 7.07 4.72
N ALA A 192 -6.91 7.82 4.92
CA ALA A 192 -5.72 7.35 5.62
C ALA A 192 -6.03 6.93 7.07
N ALA A 193 -6.91 7.68 7.76
CA ALA A 193 -7.33 7.36 9.13
C ALA A 193 -8.09 6.03 9.21
N LEU A 194 -9.03 5.80 8.28
CA LEU A 194 -9.88 4.61 8.25
C LEU A 194 -9.19 3.35 7.69
N THR A 195 -8.05 3.50 7.02
CA THR A 195 -7.34 2.39 6.37
C THR A 195 -6.81 1.39 7.40
N GLU A 196 -7.39 0.19 7.45
CA GLU A 196 -6.98 -0.90 8.33
C GLU A 196 -7.22 -2.28 7.70
N PRO A 197 -6.38 -3.30 7.98
CA PRO A 197 -6.48 -4.62 7.34
C PRO A 197 -7.65 -5.49 7.86
N CYS A 198 -8.25 -5.14 9.01
CA CYS A 198 -9.21 -5.97 9.74
C CYS A 198 -10.69 -5.56 9.58
N GLY A 199 -11.01 -4.58 8.72
CA GLY A 199 -12.38 -4.08 8.52
C GLY A 199 -13.03 -4.53 7.19
N PRO A 200 -14.12 -3.86 6.75
CA PRO A 200 -14.75 -4.10 5.46
C PRO A 200 -13.82 -3.67 4.31
N ARG A 201 -12.91 -4.57 3.93
CA ARG A 201 -11.89 -4.37 2.88
C ARG A 201 -12.41 -3.70 1.60
N PRO A 202 -13.53 -4.12 0.98
CA PRO A 202 -13.99 -3.48 -0.25
C PRO A 202 -14.40 -2.02 -0.06
N LEU A 203 -14.95 -1.66 1.11
CA LEU A 203 -15.33 -0.27 1.41
C LEU A 203 -14.08 0.61 1.55
N TYR A 204 -13.08 0.15 2.29
CA TYR A 204 -11.81 0.88 2.44
C TYR A 204 -11.03 0.94 1.12
N ALA A 205 -11.08 -0.11 0.31
CA ALA A 205 -10.49 -0.11 -1.03
C ALA A 205 -11.16 0.93 -1.93
N ALA A 206 -12.50 0.97 -1.96
CA ALA A 206 -13.25 1.97 -2.72
C ALA A 206 -12.93 3.39 -2.26
N LEU A 207 -12.84 3.62 -0.95
CA LEU A 207 -12.46 4.91 -0.36
C LEU A 207 -11.03 5.31 -0.76
N LEU A 208 -10.07 4.37 -0.71
CA LEU A 208 -8.70 4.63 -1.16
C LEU A 208 -8.64 4.91 -2.66
N VAL A 209 -9.37 4.16 -3.49
CA VAL A 209 -9.43 4.42 -4.95
C VAL A 209 -10.03 5.80 -5.23
N LEU A 210 -11.08 6.19 -4.51
CA LEU A 210 -11.72 7.50 -4.68
C LEU A 210 -10.81 8.67 -4.24
N THR A 211 -9.98 8.44 -3.22
CA THR A 211 -8.99 9.41 -2.73
C THR A 211 -7.64 9.29 -3.41
N SER A 212 -7.55 8.47 -4.46
CA SER A 212 -6.30 8.30 -5.19
C SER A 212 -5.92 9.56 -5.96
N PRO A 213 -4.62 9.77 -6.27
CA PRO A 213 -4.19 10.98 -7.00
C PRO A 213 -4.89 11.14 -8.36
N ALA A 214 -5.13 10.04 -9.08
CA ALA A 214 -5.84 10.06 -10.35
C ALA A 214 -7.32 10.41 -10.18
N ALA A 215 -8.01 9.80 -9.20
CA ALA A 215 -9.41 10.08 -8.93
C ALA A 215 -9.62 11.50 -8.40
N THR A 216 -8.70 12.01 -7.58
CA THR A 216 -8.73 13.40 -7.07
C THR A 216 -8.54 14.40 -8.21
N LEU A 217 -7.64 14.12 -9.15
CA LEU A 217 -7.43 14.95 -10.34
C LEU A 217 -8.63 14.89 -11.29
N LEU A 218 -9.20 13.71 -11.52
CA LEU A 218 -10.42 13.57 -12.32
C LEU A 218 -11.60 14.31 -11.66
N GLY A 219 -11.82 14.11 -10.37
CA GLY A 219 -12.87 14.76 -9.60
C GLY A 219 -12.73 16.28 -9.58
N SER A 220 -11.50 16.81 -9.46
CA SER A 220 -11.27 18.25 -9.51
C SER A 220 -11.57 18.85 -10.87
N LEU A 221 -11.35 18.12 -11.98
CA LEU A 221 -11.77 18.54 -13.32
C LEU A 221 -13.29 18.63 -13.45
N PHE A 222 -14.04 17.67 -12.90
CA PHE A 222 -15.50 17.74 -12.86
C PHE A 222 -15.98 18.91 -12.01
N VAL A 223 -15.46 19.07 -10.79
CA VAL A 223 -15.82 20.19 -9.91
C VAL A 223 -15.51 21.55 -10.56
N TRP A 224 -14.36 21.66 -11.23
CA TRP A 224 -13.98 22.87 -11.97
C TRP A 224 -15.00 23.21 -13.07
N ARG A 225 -15.52 22.20 -13.77
CA ARG A 225 -16.47 22.37 -14.88
C ARG A 225 -17.89 22.64 -14.43
N GLU A 226 -18.32 22.01 -13.34
CA GLU A 226 -19.56 22.37 -12.64
C GLU A 226 -19.52 23.84 -12.19
N LEU A 227 -18.38 24.31 -11.69
CA LEU A 227 -18.20 25.71 -11.29
C LEU A 227 -18.25 26.69 -12.48
N GLN A 228 -17.98 26.22 -13.69
CA GLN A 228 -18.10 26.99 -14.93
C GLN A 228 -19.48 26.86 -15.59
N GLU A 229 -20.47 26.24 -14.92
CA GLU A 229 -21.82 26.00 -15.44
C GLU A 229 -21.86 25.22 -16.76
N ALA A 230 -20.80 24.46 -17.06
CA ALA A 230 -20.64 23.64 -18.26
C ALA A 230 -20.36 22.18 -17.86
N PRO A 231 -21.39 21.43 -17.40
CA PRO A 231 -21.21 20.08 -16.88
C PRO A 231 -20.70 19.15 -17.98
N LEU A 232 -19.78 18.26 -17.60
CA LEU A 232 -19.17 17.31 -18.52
C LEU A 232 -19.92 15.99 -18.49
N SER A 233 -20.08 15.37 -19.66
CA SER A 233 -20.36 13.94 -19.71
C SER A 233 -19.14 13.13 -19.23
N LEU A 234 -19.37 11.88 -18.81
CA LEU A 234 -18.29 11.00 -18.33
C LEU A 234 -17.23 10.75 -19.42
N ALA A 235 -17.65 10.64 -20.68
CA ALA A 235 -16.74 10.46 -21.81
C ALA A 235 -15.86 11.71 -22.03
N GLU A 236 -16.44 12.91 -22.00
CA GLU A 236 -15.69 14.16 -22.13
C GLU A 236 -14.75 14.38 -20.95
N GLY A 237 -15.19 14.07 -19.73
CA GLY A 237 -14.35 14.13 -18.53
C GLY A 237 -13.15 13.18 -18.61
N TRP A 238 -13.35 11.97 -19.12
CA TRP A 238 -12.25 11.04 -19.37
C TRP A 238 -11.25 11.58 -20.39
N GLN A 239 -11.72 12.13 -21.52
CA GLN A 239 -10.84 12.72 -22.54
C GLN A 239 -10.08 13.94 -22.02
N LEU A 240 -10.75 14.79 -21.24
CA LEU A 240 -10.11 15.94 -20.59
C LEU A 240 -9.07 15.50 -19.56
N PHE A 241 -9.32 14.43 -18.82
CA PHE A 241 -8.35 13.84 -17.90
C PHE A 241 -7.10 13.34 -18.62
N LEU A 242 -7.25 12.56 -19.70
CA LEU A 242 -6.11 12.10 -20.50
C LEU A 242 -5.32 13.27 -21.08
N THR A 243 -6.03 14.30 -21.56
CA THR A 243 -5.41 15.53 -22.07
C THR A 243 -4.65 16.27 -20.96
N ALA A 244 -5.24 16.42 -19.78
CA ALA A 244 -4.61 17.07 -18.63
C ALA A 244 -3.36 16.32 -18.15
N LEU A 245 -3.35 14.98 -18.23
CA LEU A 245 -2.15 14.18 -17.95
C LEU A 245 -1.03 14.46 -18.96
N ALA A 246 -1.34 14.44 -20.26
CA ALA A 246 -0.36 14.76 -21.31
C ALA A 246 0.21 16.17 -21.13
N GLN A 247 -0.67 17.16 -20.91
CA GLN A 247 -0.26 18.55 -20.69
C GLN A 247 0.55 18.71 -19.42
N GLY A 248 0.18 18.08 -18.30
CA GLY A 248 0.93 18.18 -17.06
C GLY A 248 2.35 17.61 -17.16
N VAL A 249 2.54 16.54 -17.94
CA VAL A 249 3.87 15.99 -18.23
C VAL A 249 4.65 16.95 -19.13
N LEU A 250 4.02 17.45 -20.19
CA LEU A 250 4.64 18.40 -21.11
C LEU A 250 5.10 19.67 -20.38
N GLU A 251 4.21 20.28 -19.59
CA GLU A 251 4.49 21.48 -18.80
C GLU A 251 5.62 21.26 -17.80
N HIS A 252 5.73 20.06 -17.23
CA HIS A 252 6.86 19.73 -16.39
C HIS A 252 8.18 19.75 -17.18
N HIS A 253 8.21 19.15 -18.36
CA HIS A 253 9.43 19.10 -19.19
C HIS A 253 9.79 20.44 -19.84
N THR A 254 8.81 21.27 -20.17
CA THR A 254 9.04 22.56 -20.83
C THR A 254 9.26 23.70 -19.84
N TYR A 255 8.50 23.73 -18.74
CA TYR A 255 8.45 24.85 -17.80
C TYR A 255 8.88 24.49 -16.38
N GLY A 256 9.21 23.23 -16.10
CA GLY A 256 9.58 22.79 -14.75
C GLY A 256 8.40 22.79 -13.78
N ALA A 257 7.16 22.67 -14.26
CA ALA A 257 5.97 22.62 -13.41
C ALA A 257 6.07 21.50 -12.35
N LEU A 258 5.79 21.82 -11.09
CA LEU A 258 6.02 20.90 -9.96
C LEU A 258 4.89 19.89 -9.74
N LEU A 259 3.72 20.07 -10.36
CA LEU A 259 2.55 19.25 -10.09
C LEU A 259 2.76 17.77 -10.48
N PHE A 260 3.34 17.52 -11.65
CA PHE A 260 3.61 16.15 -12.10
C PHE A 260 4.61 15.41 -11.19
N PRO A 261 5.80 15.97 -10.86
CA PRO A 261 6.70 15.37 -9.87
C PRO A 261 6.05 15.16 -8.50
N LEU A 262 5.24 16.11 -8.03
CA LEU A 262 4.54 16.01 -6.74
C LEU A 262 3.57 14.82 -6.73
N LEU A 263 2.82 14.63 -7.81
CA LEU A 263 1.91 13.50 -7.96
C LEU A 263 2.67 12.18 -8.07
N ALA A 264 3.67 12.11 -8.95
CA ALA A 264 4.38 10.87 -9.27
C ALA A 264 5.34 10.40 -8.17
N LEU A 265 6.09 11.31 -7.55
CA LEU A 265 7.13 10.98 -6.57
C LEU A 265 6.69 11.18 -5.11
N GLY A 266 5.62 11.94 -4.89
CA GLY A 266 5.09 12.24 -3.56
C GLY A 266 3.80 11.51 -3.25
N LEU A 267 2.70 11.97 -3.87
CA LEU A 267 1.35 11.52 -3.52
C LEU A 267 1.09 10.07 -3.92
N TYR A 268 1.54 9.63 -5.10
CA TYR A 268 1.31 8.28 -5.58
C TYR A 268 2.03 7.20 -4.74
N PRO A 269 3.34 7.31 -4.42
CA PRO A 269 4.00 6.39 -3.51
C PRO A 269 3.37 6.38 -2.12
N CYS A 270 3.02 7.54 -1.58
CA CYS A 270 2.35 7.65 -0.29
C CYS A 270 0.99 6.93 -0.28
N TRP A 271 0.19 7.13 -1.33
CA TRP A 271 -1.07 6.42 -1.54
C TRP A 271 -0.87 4.89 -1.63
N LEU A 272 0.16 4.43 -2.34
CA LEU A 272 0.51 3.01 -2.43
C LEU A 272 0.88 2.39 -1.07
N LEU A 273 1.46 3.16 -0.13
CA LEU A 273 1.72 2.65 1.22
C LEU A 273 0.41 2.34 1.96
N PHE A 274 -0.60 3.20 1.87
CA PHE A 274 -1.92 2.92 2.44
C PHE A 274 -2.59 1.73 1.74
N TRP A 275 -2.42 1.60 0.43
CA TRP A 275 -2.85 0.42 -0.32
C TRP A 275 -2.20 -0.87 0.22
N ASN A 276 -0.89 -0.85 0.50
CA ASN A 276 -0.19 -1.97 1.13
C ASN A 276 -0.67 -2.25 2.58
N VAL A 277 -1.01 -1.22 3.36
CA VAL A 277 -1.58 -1.38 4.71
C VAL A 277 -2.91 -2.14 4.64
N LEU A 278 -3.77 -1.78 3.69
CA LEU A 278 -5.09 -2.42 3.52
C LEU A 278 -4.96 -3.92 3.22
N PHE A 279 -3.98 -4.29 2.39
CA PHE A 279 -3.74 -5.65 1.93
C PHE A 279 -2.55 -6.33 2.63
N TRP A 280 -2.25 -5.94 3.88
CA TRP A 280 -1.14 -6.52 4.64
C TRP A 280 -1.28 -8.01 4.95
N LYS A 281 -2.49 -8.58 4.84
CA LYS A 281 -2.84 -9.98 5.13
C LYS A 281 -3.53 -10.65 3.95
#